data_AF-A0A531LA26-F1
#
_entry.id   AF-A0A531LA26-F1
#
_cell.length_a   1.000
_cell.length_b   1.000
_cell.length_c   1.000
_cell.angle_alpha   90.00
_cell.angle_beta   90.00
_cell.angle_gamma   90.00
#
_symmetry.space_group_name_H-M   'P 1'
#
loop_
_entity.id
_entity.type
_entity.pdbx_description
1 polymer ?
#
loop_
_entity_poly.entity_id
_entity_poly.type
_entity_poly.pdbx_seq_one_letter_code
_entity_poly.pdbx_strand_id
1 'polypeptide(L)'
;AAAPGRGGRKASSWPAPQQFDVIELNEAFASQGIAVLRQLGISEAAEQVNPNGGAIALGHPLGMSGARITGTAALELRERGGKLALTTMCIGVGQGIAIALERV
;
A
#
# COMPACT_ATOMS: atom_id res chain seq x y z
N ALA A 1 14.29 19.63 6.63
CA ALA A 1 14.90 18.64 7.54
C ALA A 1 14.13 17.33 7.40
N ALA A 2 14.74 16.30 6.82
CA ALA A 2 14.13 14.97 6.77
C ALA A 2 14.03 14.44 8.20
N ALA A 3 12.84 14.01 8.62
CA ALA A 3 12.68 13.37 9.92
C ALA A 3 13.63 12.15 9.99
N PRO A 4 14.35 11.92 11.10
CA PRO A 4 15.22 10.77 11.25
C PRO A 4 14.38 9.51 11.04
N GLY A 5 14.77 8.70 10.05
CA GLY A 5 14.11 7.45 9.71
C GLY A 5 14.11 6.55 10.93
N ARG A 6 12.94 6.36 11.56
CA ARG A 6 12.74 5.27 12.50
C ARG A 6 12.86 3.99 11.66
N GLY A 7 14.05 3.37 11.71
CA GLY A 7 14.33 2.12 11.04
C GLY A 7 13.36 1.04 11.53
N GLY A 8 12.27 0.85 10.81
CA GLY A 8 11.49 -0.37 10.91
C GLY A 8 12.42 -1.53 10.54
N ARG A 9 12.51 -2.53 11.41
CA ARG A 9 13.21 -3.77 11.09
C ARG A 9 12.61 -4.32 9.79
N LYS A 10 13.38 -4.37 8.71
CA LYS A 10 13.00 -5.16 7.52
C LYS A 10 12.87 -6.60 8.03
N ALA A 11 11.66 -7.14 8.04
CA ALA A 11 11.47 -8.57 8.24
C ALA A 11 12.23 -9.26 7.10
N SER A 12 13.19 -10.13 7.45
CA SER A 12 14.19 -10.67 6.51
C SER A 12 13.62 -11.50 5.36
N SER A 13 12.30 -11.74 5.33
CA SER A 13 11.58 -12.53 4.34
C SER A 13 10.63 -11.72 3.44
N TRP A 14 10.47 -10.40 3.64
CA TRP A 14 9.57 -9.60 2.81
C TRP A 14 10.23 -9.17 1.49
N PRO A 15 9.52 -9.23 0.36
CA PRO A 15 9.99 -8.63 -0.89
C PRO A 15 10.25 -7.12 -0.72
N ALA A 16 11.20 -6.60 -1.50
CA ALA A 16 11.37 -5.15 -1.59
C ALA A 16 10.09 -4.52 -2.16
N PRO A 17 9.69 -3.31 -1.71
CA PRO A 17 8.43 -2.69 -2.14
C PRO A 17 8.30 -2.55 -3.67
N GLN A 18 9.42 -2.39 -4.38
CA GLN A 18 9.47 -2.27 -5.83
C GLN A 18 9.18 -3.59 -6.57
N GLN A 19 9.16 -4.73 -5.87
CA GLN A 19 8.87 -6.04 -6.45
C GLN A 19 7.37 -6.38 -6.50
N PHE A 20 6.51 -5.53 -5.91
CA PHE A 20 5.07 -5.70 -6.00
C PHE A 20 4.55 -5.09 -7.30
N ASP A 21 3.75 -5.86 -8.03
CA ASP A 21 3.11 -5.47 -9.29
C ASP A 21 1.89 -4.55 -9.05
N VAL A 22 1.29 -4.66 -7.85
CA VAL A 22 0.18 -3.81 -7.39
C VAL A 22 0.41 -3.42 -5.93
N ILE A 23 0.25 -2.14 -5.61
CA ILE A 23 0.35 -1.60 -4.26
C ILE A 23 -0.95 -0.83 -3.98
N GLU A 24 -1.75 -1.35 -3.06
CA GLU A 24 -2.94 -0.69 -2.55
C GLU A 24 -2.64 -0.08 -1.18
N LEU A 25 -2.38 1.22 -1.17
CA LEU A 25 -2.12 2.03 0.03
C LEU A 25 -3.38 2.81 0.38
N ASN A 26 -3.93 2.57 1.58
CA ASN A 26 -5.08 3.34 2.05
C ASN A 26 -4.78 4.85 2.06
N GLU A 27 -5.65 5.63 1.40
CA GLU A 27 -5.53 7.08 1.27
C GLU A 27 -6.35 7.81 2.33
N ALA A 28 -6.04 7.58 3.61
CA ALA A 28 -6.69 8.34 4.68
C ALA A 28 -6.43 9.85 4.53
N PHE A 29 -5.19 10.21 4.16
CA PHE A 29 -4.77 11.56 3.81
C PHE A 29 -3.65 11.51 2.76
N ALA A 30 -3.68 12.42 1.77
CA ALA A 30 -2.65 12.50 0.74
C ALA A 30 -1.24 12.73 1.31
N SER A 31 -1.13 13.58 2.35
CA SER A 31 0.14 13.88 3.02
C SER A 31 0.79 12.63 3.63
N GLN A 32 -0.01 11.78 4.28
CA GLN A 32 0.46 10.53 4.86
C GLN A 32 0.83 9.52 3.76
N GLY A 33 0.02 9.42 2.70
CA GLY A 33 0.31 8.53 1.57
C GLY A 33 1.67 8.82 0.94
N ILE A 34 1.90 10.10 0.59
CA ILE A 34 3.18 10.57 0.04
C ILE A 34 4.34 10.31 1.00
N ALA A 35 4.16 10.55 2.31
CA ALA A 35 5.20 10.29 3.29
C ALA A 35 5.60 8.80 3.35
N VAL A 36 4.64 7.89 3.26
CA VAL A 36 4.89 6.43 3.22
C VAL A 36 5.64 6.04 1.95
N LEU A 37 5.20 6.50 0.77
CA LEU A 37 5.88 6.20 -0.49
C LEU A 37 7.34 6.64 -0.48
N ARG A 38 7.60 7.87 -0.01
CA ARG A 38 8.97 8.40 0.14
C ARG A 38 9.83 7.57 1.10
N GLN A 39 9.27 7.12 2.23
CA GLN A 39 9.99 6.26 3.18
C GLN A 39 10.30 4.87 2.62
N LEU A 40 9.44 4.34 1.74
CA LEU A 40 9.63 3.05 1.06
C LEU A 40 10.47 3.16 -0.22
N GLY A 41 10.86 4.37 -0.63
CA GLY A 41 11.60 4.62 -1.87
C GLY A 41 10.77 4.33 -3.12
N ILE A 42 9.45 4.56 -3.07
CA ILE A 42 8.54 4.41 -4.20
C ILE A 42 8.23 5.80 -4.76
N SER A 43 8.23 5.93 -6.09
CA SER A 43 7.82 7.18 -6.76
C SER A 43 6.35 7.49 -6.47
N GLU A 44 6.02 8.78 -6.28
CA GLU A 44 4.64 9.24 -6.14
C GLU A 44 3.82 9.04 -7.43
N ALA A 45 4.49 8.91 -8.57
CA ALA A 45 3.90 8.65 -9.89
C ALA A 45 4.02 7.17 -10.32
N ALA A 46 4.32 6.26 -9.38
CA ALA A 46 4.45 4.84 -9.68
C ALA A 46 3.11 4.23 -10.12
N GLU A 47 3.05 3.70 -11.35
CA GLU A 47 1.81 3.16 -11.95
C GLU A 47 1.23 1.95 -11.23
N GLN A 48 2.02 1.28 -10.39
CA GLN A 48 1.56 0.17 -9.56
C GLN A 48 0.85 0.62 -8.26
N VAL A 49 0.96 1.89 -7.87
CA VAL A 49 0.36 2.41 -6.62
C VAL A 49 -1.04 2.92 -6.90
N ASN A 50 -2.04 2.36 -6.22
CA ASN A 50 -3.46 2.71 -6.32
C ASN A 50 -3.92 2.93 -7.77
N PRO A 51 -3.74 1.95 -8.67
CA PRO A 51 -3.96 2.13 -10.10
C PRO A 51 -5.39 2.52 -10.48
N ASN A 52 -6.35 2.17 -9.62
CA ASN A 52 -7.77 2.47 -9.79
C ASN A 52 -8.26 3.60 -8.86
N GLY A 53 -7.33 4.39 -8.31
CA GLY A 53 -7.59 5.38 -7.27
C GLY A 53 -7.81 4.75 -5.89
N GLY A 54 -8.12 5.58 -4.89
CA GLY A 54 -8.23 5.13 -3.51
C GLY A 54 -9.28 5.87 -2.69
N ALA A 55 -9.08 5.87 -1.38
CA ALA A 55 -10.08 6.34 -0.41
C ALA A 55 -10.36 7.85 -0.49
N ILE A 56 -9.48 8.66 -1.09
CA ILE A 56 -9.77 10.09 -1.35
C ILE A 56 -10.96 10.21 -2.30
N ALA A 57 -11.04 9.35 -3.31
CA ALA A 57 -12.13 9.34 -4.29
C ALA A 57 -13.31 8.47 -3.84
N LEU A 58 -13.03 7.27 -3.32
CA LEU A 58 -14.02 6.22 -3.06
C LEU A 58 -14.62 6.26 -1.65
N GLY A 59 -14.06 7.07 -0.76
CA GLY A 59 -14.41 7.12 0.65
C GLY A 59 -13.75 6.02 1.49
N HIS A 60 -13.88 6.17 2.82
CA HIS A 60 -13.16 5.34 3.80
C HIS A 60 -14.10 4.77 4.89
N PRO A 61 -14.93 3.75 4.59
CA PRO A 61 -15.67 3.03 5.62
C PRO A 61 -14.69 2.19 6.45
N LEU A 62 -14.39 2.67 7.67
CA LEU A 62 -13.27 2.20 8.51
C LEU A 62 -13.15 0.67 8.56
N GLY A 63 -14.20 -0.02 9.00
CA GLY A 63 -14.18 -1.49 9.18
C GLY A 63 -14.11 -2.29 7.88
N MET A 64 -14.49 -1.72 6.74
CA MET A 64 -14.52 -2.40 5.44
C MET A 64 -13.25 -2.15 4.61
N SER A 65 -12.57 -1.02 4.84
CA SER A 65 -11.51 -0.53 3.95
C SER A 65 -10.35 -1.52 3.76
N GLY A 66 -9.93 -2.22 4.81
CA GLY A 66 -8.89 -3.24 4.71
C GLY A 66 -9.27 -4.41 3.79
N ALA A 67 -10.52 -4.88 3.88
CA ALA A 67 -11.04 -5.93 3.00
C ALA A 67 -11.18 -5.43 1.55
N ARG A 68 -11.65 -4.19 1.35
CA ARG A 68 -11.76 -3.58 0.00
C ARG A 68 -10.43 -3.47 -0.69
N ILE A 69 -9.42 -2.87 -0.06
CA ILE A 69 -8.11 -2.66 -0.68
C ILE A 69 -7.42 -4.00 -0.99
N THR A 70 -7.60 -4.99 -0.11
CA THR A 70 -7.07 -6.35 -0.32
C THR A 70 -7.76 -7.08 -1.47
N GLY A 71 -9.10 -6.98 -1.55
CA GLY A 71 -9.87 -7.56 -2.66
C GLY A 71 -9.58 -6.89 -4.00
N THR A 72 -9.49 -5.56 -4.02
CA THR A 72 -9.14 -4.79 -5.23
C THR A 72 -7.72 -5.10 -5.71
N ALA A 73 -6.73 -5.21 -4.82
CA ALA A 73 -5.39 -5.66 -5.18
C ALA A 73 -5.38 -7.06 -5.83
N ALA A 74 -6.16 -8.00 -5.27
CA ALA A 74 -6.26 -9.35 -5.83
C ALA A 74 -6.92 -9.37 -7.23
N LEU A 75 -7.96 -8.55 -7.43
CA LEU A 75 -8.60 -8.37 -8.74
C LEU A 75 -7.62 -7.75 -9.74
N GLU A 76 -6.90 -6.70 -9.35
CA GLU A 76 -5.94 -6.01 -10.21
C GLU A 76 -4.77 -6.91 -10.61
N LEU A 77 -4.25 -7.74 -9.70
CA LEU A 77 -3.23 -8.76 -10.04
C LEU A 77 -3.71 -9.70 -11.14
N ARG A 78 -4.97 -10.13 -11.05
CA ARG A 78 -5.57 -11.00 -12.06
C ARG A 78 -5.73 -10.27 -13.39
N GLU A 79 -6.19 -9.02 -13.37
CA GLU A 79 -6.42 -8.22 -14.58
C GLU A 79 -5.12 -7.84 -15.31
N ARG A 80 -4.05 -7.54 -14.56
CA ARG A 80 -2.71 -7.23 -15.12
C ARG A 80 -1.89 -8.47 -15.45
N GLY A 81 -2.27 -9.64 -14.96
CA GLY A 81 -1.41 -10.83 -14.96
C GLY A 81 -0.20 -10.71 -14.03
N GLY A 82 -0.21 -9.78 -13.06
CA GLY A 82 0.84 -9.62 -12.05
C GLY A 82 0.94 -10.81 -11.09
N LYS A 83 2.00 -10.87 -10.30
CA LYS A 83 2.29 -11.97 -9.37
C LYS A 83 2.11 -11.57 -7.91
N LEU A 84 2.65 -10.43 -7.50
CA LEU A 84 2.72 -10.00 -6.10
C LEU A 84 1.97 -8.69 -5.88
N ALA A 85 1.13 -8.62 -4.85
CA ALA A 85 0.53 -7.37 -4.40
C ALA A 85 0.83 -7.07 -2.93
N LEU A 86 0.92 -5.78 -2.62
CA LEU A 86 1.05 -5.26 -1.27
C LEU A 86 -0.20 -4.44 -0.95
N THR A 87 -0.90 -4.76 0.13
CA THR A 87 -1.93 -3.87 0.68
C THR A 87 -1.48 -3.37 2.03
N THR A 88 -1.65 -2.07 2.28
CA THR A 88 -1.22 -1.49 3.55
C THR A 88 -2.05 -0.28 3.95
N MET A 89 -2.22 -0.07 5.25
CA MET A 89 -2.98 1.05 5.77
C MET A 89 -2.43 1.53 7.11
N CYS A 90 -2.49 2.85 7.32
CA CYS A 90 -2.35 3.43 8.64
C CYS A 90 -3.58 3.10 9.49
N ILE A 91 -3.37 3.06 10.80
CA ILE A 91 -4.42 2.90 11.80
C ILE A 91 -4.25 4.07 12.78
N GLY A 92 -5.38 4.57 13.30
CA GLY A 92 -5.38 5.59 14.36
C GLY A 92 -4.48 5.20 15.52
N VAL A 93 -4.10 6.16 16.37
CA VAL A 93 -3.18 5.94 17.51
C VAL A 93 -1.80 5.36 17.13
N GLY A 94 -1.36 5.56 15.88
CA GLY A 94 0.04 5.39 15.47
C GLY A 94 0.43 3.97 15.08
N GLN A 95 -0.50 3.20 14.52
CA GLN A 95 -0.27 1.84 14.06
C GLN A 95 -0.32 1.74 12.53
N GLY A 96 0.12 0.60 12.00
CA GLY A 96 0.00 0.24 10.59
C GLY A 96 -0.11 -1.26 10.43
N ILE A 97 -0.78 -1.69 9.36
CA ILE A 97 -0.90 -3.09 8.96
C ILE A 97 -0.57 -3.23 7.48
N ALA A 98 0.02 -4.36 7.11
CA ALA A 98 0.35 -4.70 5.74
C ALA A 98 0.09 -6.18 5.47
N ILE A 99 -0.35 -6.51 4.25
CA ILE A 99 -0.59 -7.86 3.75
C ILE A 99 0.10 -7.97 2.39
N ALA A 100 0.84 -9.05 2.18
CA ALA A 100 1.35 -9.43 0.87
C ALA A 100 0.49 -10.57 0.29
N LEU A 101 0.13 -10.46 -0.98
CA LEU A 101 -0.61 -11.47 -1.73
C LEU A 101 0.25 -12.00 -2.87
N GLU A 102 0.13 -13.29 -3.15
CA GLU A 102 0.65 -13.92 -4.37
C GLU A 102 -0.51 -14.53 -5.13
N ARG A 103 -0.63 -14.22 -6.43
CA ARG A 103 -1.65 -14.81 -7.30
C ARG A 103 -1.28 -16.26 -7.61
N VAL A 104 -2.26 -17.16 -7.46
CA VAL A 104 -2.17 -18.58 -7.84
C VAL A 104 -2.66 -18.84 -9.26
#